data_AF-A0A6H2A2P7-F1
#
_entry.id   AF-A0A6H2A2P7-F1
#
_cell.length_a   1.000
_cell.length_b   1.000
_cell.length_c   1.000
_cell.angle_alpha   90.00
_cell.angle_beta   90.00
_cell.angle_gamma   90.00
#
_symmetry.space_group_name_H-M   'P 1'
#
loop_
_entity.id
_entity.type
_entity.pdbx_description
1 polymer ?
#
loop_
_entity_poly.entity_id
_entity_poly.type
_entity_poly.pdbx_seq_one_letter_code
_entity_poly.pdbx_strand_id
1 'polypeptide(L)' 'MSVTILEALENANYNLNNINVLGMALLPLAKEQLNNAVVLLEKGYGLYDKVEPLLEKYGDVENVPEIKYK' A
#
# COMPACT_ATOMS: atom_id res chain seq x y z
N MET A 1 -1.85 -10.39 10.75
CA MET A 1 -0.52 -10.42 10.10
C MET A 1 -0.48 -9.19 9.23
N SER A 2 0.51 -8.31 9.41
CA SER A 2 0.55 -7.06 8.66
C SER A 2 1.56 -7.04 7.55
N VAL A 3 1.15 -6.49 6.42
CA VAL A 3 2.02 -6.29 5.25
C VAL A 3 2.89 -5.04 5.39
N THR A 4 4.11 -5.14 4.88
CA THR A 4 5.02 -4.01 4.65
C THR A 4 4.60 -3.23 3.39
N ILE A 5 5.16 -2.02 3.23
CA ILE A 5 5.01 -1.24 2.00
C ILE A 5 5.52 -2.02 0.78
N LEU A 6 6.62 -2.76 0.90
CA LEU A 6 7.12 -3.62 -0.17
C LEU A 6 6.13 -4.74 -0.52
N GLU A 7 5.62 -5.45 0.49
CA GLU A 7 4.61 -6.50 0.26
C GLU A 7 3.33 -5.92 -0.36
N ALA A 8 2.93 -4.70 -0.02
CA ALA A 8 1.82 -4.01 -0.66
C ALA A 8 2.08 -3.74 -2.16
N LEU A 9 3.29 -3.30 -2.52
CA LEU A 9 3.71 -3.14 -3.93
C LEU A 9 3.75 -4.47 -4.68
N GLU A 10 4.29 -5.51 -4.06
CA GLU A 10 4.36 -6.85 -4.65
C GLU A 10 2.97 -7.44 -4.88
N ASN A 11 2.06 -7.27 -3.91
CA ASN A 11 0.67 -7.68 -4.04
C ASN A 11 -0.06 -6.90 -5.15
N ALA A 12 0.14 -5.58 -5.22
CA ALA A 12 -0.44 -4.77 -6.28
C ALA A 12 0.06 -5.22 -7.66
N ASN A 13 1.37 -5.40 -7.81
CA ASN A 13 2.00 -5.87 -9.04
C ASN A 13 1.50 -7.27 -9.44
N TYR A 14 1.40 -8.19 -8.48
CA TYR A 14 0.85 -9.53 -8.73
C TYR A 14 -0.60 -9.44 -9.23
N ASN A 15 -1.45 -8.67 -8.55
CA ASN A 15 -2.86 -8.55 -8.91
C ASN A 15 -3.06 -7.90 -10.29
N LEU A 16 -2.27 -6.87 -10.64
CA LEU A 16 -2.33 -6.22 -11.95
C LEU A 16 -1.89 -7.16 -13.08
N ASN A 17 -0.80 -7.91 -12.90
CA ASN A 17 -0.31 -8.85 -13.91
C ASN A 17 -1.25 -10.03 -14.13
N ASN A 18 -2.08 -10.35 -13.14
CA ASN A 18 -3.00 -11.49 -13.19
C ASN A 18 -4.47 -11.07 -13.35
N ILE A 19 -4.77 -9.79 -13.64
CA ILE A 19 -6.15 -9.29 -13.68
C ILE A 19 -7.04 -9.99 -14.73
N ASN A 20 -6.44 -10.40 -15.85
CA ASN A 20 -7.14 -11.13 -16.91
C ASN A 20 -7.47 -12.58 -16.50
N VAL A 21 -6.75 -13.13 -15.52
CA VAL A 21 -6.88 -14.51 -15.05
C VAL A 21 -7.72 -14.59 -13.78
N LEU A 22 -7.46 -13.70 -12.82
CA LEU A 22 -8.11 -13.65 -11.52
C LEU A 22 -9.39 -12.80 -11.51
N GLY A 23 -9.58 -12.00 -12.57
CA GLY A 23 -10.79 -11.21 -12.80
C GLY A 23 -10.67 -9.74 -12.40
N MET A 24 -11.48 -8.90 -13.06
CA MET A 24 -11.53 -7.44 -12.86
C MET A 24 -11.93 -7.02 -11.44
N ALA A 25 -12.49 -7.93 -10.63
CA ALA A 25 -12.83 -7.69 -9.24
C ALA A 25 -11.59 -7.39 -8.36
N LEU A 26 -10.38 -7.77 -8.80
CA LEU A 26 -9.13 -7.43 -8.09
C LEU A 26 -8.60 -6.03 -8.41
N LEU A 27 -9.14 -5.35 -9.44
CA LEU A 27 -8.65 -4.02 -9.82
C LEU A 27 -8.73 -2.99 -8.70
N PRO A 28 -9.83 -2.90 -7.91
CA PRO A 28 -9.89 -1.96 -6.78
C PRO A 28 -8.84 -2.27 -5.72
N LEU A 29 -8.67 -3.55 -5.36
CA LEU A 29 -7.68 -3.97 -4.37
C LEU A 29 -6.24 -3.64 -4.81
N ALA A 30 -5.91 -3.92 -6.06
CA ALA A 30 -4.59 -3.62 -6.61
C ALA A 30 -4.30 -2.12 -6.63
N LYS A 31 -5.31 -1.30 -6.97
CA LYS A 31 -5.20 0.16 -6.95
C LYS A 31 -5.03 0.70 -5.53
N GLU A 32 -5.78 0.19 -4.57
CA GLU A 32 -5.67 0.57 -3.16
C GLU A 32 -4.28 0.25 -2.61
N GLN A 33 -3.78 -0.98 -2.84
CA GLN A 33 -2.45 -1.40 -2.42
C GLN A 33 -1.35 -0.51 -3.02
N LEU A 34 -1.44 -0.20 -4.31
CA LEU A 34 -0.52 0.70 -4.98
C LEU A 34 -0.58 2.12 -4.42
N ASN A 35 -1.78 2.68 -4.27
CA ASN A 35 -1.99 4.02 -3.74
C ASN A 35 -1.39 4.16 -2.33
N ASN A 36 -1.70 3.20 -1.45
CA ASN A 36 -1.22 3.21 -0.07
C ASN A 36 0.31 3.16 -0.02
N ALA A 37 0.94 2.30 -0.82
CA ALA A 37 2.39 2.21 -0.88
C ALA A 37 3.04 3.50 -1.39
N VAL A 38 2.51 4.07 -2.48
CA VAL A 38 3.06 5.30 -3.10
C VAL A 38 2.99 6.47 -2.12
N VAL A 39 1.81 6.73 -1.53
CA VAL A 39 1.63 7.86 -0.62
C VAL A 39 2.52 7.72 0.62
N LEU A 40 2.66 6.51 1.18
CA LEU A 40 3.55 6.30 2.33
C LEU A 40 5.01 6.53 1.96
N LEU A 41 5.46 6.09 0.78
CA LEU A 41 6.83 6.35 0.32
C LEU A 41 7.08 7.85 0.09
N GLU A 42 6.12 8.56 -0.50
CA GLU A 42 6.19 10.03 -0.67
C GLU A 42 6.25 10.76 0.68
N LYS A 43 5.53 10.25 1.69
CA LYS A 43 5.55 10.75 3.06
C LYS A 43 6.82 10.38 3.84
N GLY A 44 7.77 9.69 3.21
CA GLY A 44 9.06 9.39 3.80
C GLY A 44 9.12 8.08 4.58
N TYR A 45 8.10 7.22 4.52
CA TYR A 45 8.19 5.86 5.06
C TYR A 45 9.16 5.01 4.23
N GLY A 46 9.69 3.95 4.84
CA GLY A 46 10.60 2.98 4.23
C GLY A 46 9.88 1.71 3.78
N LEU A 47 10.50 0.97 2.85
CA LEU A 47 9.93 -0.25 2.26
C LEU A 47 9.47 -1.30 3.28
N TYR A 48 10.09 -1.35 4.46
CA TYR A 48 9.81 -2.32 5.51
C TYR A 48 8.84 -1.83 6.59
N ASP A 49 8.36 -0.58 6.49
CA ASP A 49 7.31 -0.08 7.38
C ASP A 49 5.99 -0.79 7.10
N LYS A 50 5.20 -1.00 8.15
CA LYS A 50 3.93 -1.75 8.09
C LYS A 50 2.77 -0.82 7.71
N VAL A 51 1.97 -1.23 6.72
CA VAL A 51 0.86 -0.45 6.18
C VAL A 51 -0.34 -0.46 7.12
N GLU A 52 -0.82 -1.65 7.51
CA GLU A 52 -2.05 -1.82 8.28
C GLU A 52 -2.07 -1.03 9.60
N PRO A 53 -1.01 -1.02 10.44
CA PRO A 53 -1.03 -0.24 11.68
C PRO A 53 -1.18 1.27 11.45
N LEU A 54 -0.71 1.78 10.31
CA LEU A 54 -0.89 3.18 9.94
C LEU A 54 -2.34 3.45 9.53
N LEU A 55 -2.92 2.59 8.70
CA LEU A 55 -4.31 2.72 8.26
C LEU A 55 -5.30 2.52 9.42
N GLU A 56 -5.04 1.59 10.35
CA GLU A 56 -5.86 1.41 11.55
C GLU A 56 -5.82 2.66 12.44
N LYS A 57 -4.66 3.32 12.54
CA LYS A 57 -4.49 4.50 13.40
C LYS A 57 -5.07 5.78 12.79
N TYR A 58 -4.91 5.96 11.48
CA TYR A 58 -5.25 7.22 10.80
C TYR A 58 -6.48 7.11 9.88
N GLY A 59 -7.05 5.91 9.72
CA GLY A 59 -8.22 5.60 8.91
C GLY A 59 -7.92 5.53 7.41
N ASP A 60 -7.08 6.43 6.91
CA ASP A 60 -6.74 6.57 5.50
C ASP A 60 -5.27 6.97 5.33
N VAL A 61 -4.66 6.59 4.20
CA VAL A 61 -3.26 6.88 3.91
C VAL A 61 -2.97 8.38 3.83
N GLU A 62 -3.95 9.19 3.41
CA GLU A 62 -3.84 10.65 3.32
C GLU A 62 -3.72 11.31 4.71
N ASN A 63 -4.27 10.68 5.75
CA ASN A 63 -4.20 11.18 7.12
C ASN A 63 -2.90 10.80 7.84
N VAL A 64 -2.09 9.91 7.26
CA VAL A 64 -0.80 9.51 7.85
C VAL A 64 0.16 10.73 7.80
N PRO A 65 0.82 11.11 8.91
CA PRO A 65 1.74 12.24 8.90
C PRO A 65 3.03 11.93 8.14
N GLU A 66 3.65 12.95 7.54
CA GLU A 66 4.98 12.84 6.94
C GLU A 66 6.09 12.60 7.99
N ILE A 67 7.05 11.74 7.65
CA ILE A 67 8.29 11.59 8.42
C ILE A 67 9.22 12.73 8.05
N LYS A 68 9.33 13.72 8.95
CA LYS A 68 10.15 14.93 8.73
C LYS A 68 11.66 14.70 8.86
N TYR A 69 12.12 13.49 9.22
CA TYR A 69 13.55 13.21 9.45
C TYR A 69 13.89 11.77 9.01
N LYS A 70 14.76 11.63 7.99
CA LYS A 70 15.49 10.39 7.67
C LYS A 70 16.95 10.54 8.06
#